data_AF-A0A2E6I658-F1
#
_entry.id   AF-A0A2E6I658-F1
#
_cell.length_a   1.000
_cell.length_b   1.000
_cell.length_c   1.000
_cell.angle_alpha   90.00
_cell.angle_beta   90.00
_cell.angle_gamma   90.00
#
_symmetry.space_group_name_H-M   'P 1'
#
loop_
_entity.id
_entity.type
_entity.pdbx_description
1 polymer ?
#
loop_
_entity_poly.entity_id
_entity_poly.type
_entity_poly.pdbx_seq_one_letter_code
_entity_poly.pdbx_strand_id
1 'polypeptide(L)'
;RIVRDLLIAFSPVCPFFTDYLSSILYGSSSVDARSYPPNVISQNRDTSGYLNVTDALIEFNSSTWRKKKENGLSLKSEITGIVVPPELVNFKDALVAMHNLI
;
A
#
# COMPACT_ATOMS: atom_id res chain seq x y z
N ARG A 1 4.63 -8.15 10.65
CA ARG A 1 5.29 -9.07 9.69
C ARG A 1 5.88 -8.33 8.49
N ILE A 2 5.08 -7.68 7.64
CA ILE A 2 5.57 -6.95 6.45
C ILE A 2 6.75 -6.03 6.80
N VAL A 3 6.59 -5.16 7.80
CA VAL A 3 7.66 -4.25 8.24
C VAL A 3 8.90 -5.01 8.75
N ARG A 4 8.74 -6.07 9.54
CA ARG A 4 9.87 -6.88 10.02
C ARG A 4 10.64 -7.51 8.86
N ASP A 5 9.92 -8.13 7.93
CA ASP A 5 10.50 -8.80 6.77
C ASP A 5 11.22 -7.76 5.88
N LEU A 6 10.65 -6.57 5.70
CA LEU A 6 11.28 -5.46 4.99
C LEU A 6 12.57 -4.99 5.67
N LEU A 7 12.58 -4.81 6.99
CA LEU A 7 13.79 -4.40 7.72
C LEU A 7 14.91 -5.44 7.61
N ILE A 8 14.57 -6.74 7.62
CA ILE A 8 15.53 -7.83 7.38
C ILE A 8 16.06 -7.77 5.94
N ALA A 9 15.19 -7.64 4.95
CA ALA A 9 15.59 -7.57 3.55
C ALA A 9 16.46 -6.33 3.23
N PHE A 10 16.23 -5.23 3.94
CA PHE A 10 16.90 -3.95 3.72
C PHE A 10 18.14 -3.74 4.60
N SER A 11 18.42 -4.64 5.56
CA SER A 11 19.54 -4.51 6.47
C SER A 11 20.92 -4.47 5.79
N PRO A 12 21.17 -5.13 4.64
CA PRO A 12 22.43 -4.97 3.92
C PRO A 12 22.64 -3.58 3.29
N VAL A 13 21.56 -2.81 3.08
CA VAL A 13 21.60 -1.47 2.46
C VAL A 13 21.63 -0.37 3.52
N CYS A 14 20.85 -0.50 4.59
CA CYS A 14 20.77 0.48 5.68
C CYS A 14 20.86 -0.20 7.06
N PRO A 15 22.03 -0.71 7.47
CA PRO A 15 22.16 -1.56 8.66
C PRO A 15 21.80 -0.84 9.96
N PHE A 16 22.27 0.39 10.19
CA PHE A 16 21.99 1.13 11.43
C PHE A 16 20.50 1.51 11.58
N PHE A 17 19.87 1.92 10.49
CA PHE A 17 18.45 2.28 10.50
C PHE A 17 17.56 1.08 10.77
N THR A 18 17.86 -0.03 10.07
CA THR A 18 17.08 -1.26 10.21
C THR A 18 17.30 -1.90 11.58
N ASP A 19 18.52 -1.92 12.10
CA ASP A 19 18.85 -2.34 13.47
C ASP A 19 18.06 -1.55 14.51
N TYR A 20 18.13 -0.22 14.47
CA TYR A 20 17.44 0.64 15.44
C TYR A 20 15.93 0.37 15.47
N LEU A 21 15.27 0.35 14.30
CA LEU A 21 13.83 0.12 14.23
C LEU A 21 13.45 -1.30 14.66
N SER A 22 14.19 -2.31 14.22
CA SER A 22 13.88 -3.71 14.53
C SER A 22 14.11 -4.03 16.00
N SER A 23 15.17 -3.49 16.61
CA SER A 23 15.45 -3.61 18.04
C SER A 23 14.34 -2.96 18.89
N ILE A 24 13.85 -1.77 18.51
CA ILE A 24 12.75 -1.12 19.24
C ILE A 24 11.40 -1.82 19.03
N LEU A 25 11.05 -2.15 17.78
CA LEU A 25 9.71 -2.67 17.45
C LEU A 25 9.56 -4.17 17.75
N TYR A 26 10.65 -4.93 17.69
CA TYR A 26 10.61 -6.39 17.76
C TYR A 26 11.56 -7.00 18.80
N GLY A 27 12.38 -6.18 19.49
CA GLY A 27 13.32 -6.66 20.51
C GLY A 27 14.49 -7.46 19.94
N SER A 28 14.71 -7.42 18.61
CA SER A 28 15.76 -8.17 17.93
C SER A 28 16.25 -7.40 16.71
N SER A 29 17.57 -7.37 16.50
CA SER A 29 18.16 -6.71 15.34
C SER A 29 17.87 -7.47 14.04
N SER A 30 17.44 -6.74 13.01
CA SER A 30 17.32 -7.24 11.64
C SER A 30 18.67 -7.45 10.95
N VAL A 31 19.75 -6.89 11.49
CA VAL A 31 21.12 -7.13 10.99
C VAL A 31 21.63 -8.52 11.41
N ASP A 32 21.12 -9.05 12.53
CA ASP A 32 21.47 -10.39 13.01
C ASP A 32 20.79 -11.52 12.22
N ALA A 33 19.83 -11.19 11.35
CA ALA A 33 19.13 -12.17 10.53
C ALA A 33 20.10 -12.90 9.60
N ARG A 34 20.06 -14.24 9.64
CA ARG A 34 20.96 -15.11 8.85
C ARG A 34 20.34 -15.64 7.56
N SER A 35 19.07 -15.35 7.33
CA SER A 35 18.32 -15.77 6.15
C SER A 35 17.41 -14.66 5.67
N TYR A 36 17.21 -14.59 4.35
CA TYR A 36 16.19 -13.75 3.76
C TYR A 36 14.79 -14.18 4.27
N PRO A 37 13.83 -13.24 4.43
CA PRO A 37 12.48 -13.60 4.87
C PRO A 37 11.86 -14.65 3.96
N PRO A 38 11.23 -15.70 4.52
CA PRO A 38 10.66 -16.77 3.71
C PRO A 38 9.50 -16.25 2.85
N ASN A 39 9.40 -16.79 1.64
CA ASN A 39 8.24 -16.55 0.79
C ASN A 39 7.00 -17.18 1.44
N VAL A 40 5.94 -16.38 1.51
CA VAL A 40 4.70 -16.69 2.23
C VAL A 40 3.47 -16.68 1.37
N ILE A 41 3.61 -16.22 0.13
CA ILE A 41 2.65 -16.55 -0.90
C ILE A 41 2.94 -18.02 -1.20
N SER A 42 2.28 -18.91 -0.46
CA SER A 42 2.26 -20.33 -0.81
C SER A 42 1.81 -20.43 -2.26
N GLN A 43 2.37 -21.36 -3.03
CA GLN A 43 2.01 -21.61 -4.43
C GLN A 43 0.48 -21.83 -4.64
N ASN A 44 -0.28 -22.09 -3.57
CA ASN A 44 -1.72 -22.34 -3.57
C ASN A 44 -2.60 -21.13 -3.20
N ARG A 45 -2.07 -19.91 -3.07
CA ARG A 45 -2.87 -18.69 -2.84
C ARG A 45 -3.05 -17.96 -4.16
N ASP A 46 -4.27 -18.00 -4.70
CA ASP A 46 -4.63 -17.17 -5.84
C ASP A 46 -4.63 -15.69 -5.45
N THR A 47 -3.59 -14.97 -5.88
CA THR A 47 -3.46 -13.53 -5.71
C THR A 47 -3.85 -12.75 -6.97
N SER A 48 -4.19 -13.44 -8.06
CA SER A 48 -4.46 -12.82 -9.36
C SER A 48 -5.60 -11.81 -9.29
N GLY A 49 -6.65 -12.11 -8.52
CA GLY A 49 -7.76 -11.20 -8.31
C GLY A 49 -7.35 -9.83 -7.72
N TYR A 50 -6.37 -9.79 -6.82
CA TYR A 50 -5.86 -8.54 -6.25
C TYR A 50 -4.83 -7.85 -7.17
N LEU A 51 -3.98 -8.63 -7.83
CA LEU A 51 -2.99 -8.11 -8.77
C LEU A 51 -3.66 -7.42 -9.97
N ASN A 52 -4.71 -8.04 -10.52
CA ASN A 52 -5.43 -7.54 -11.68
C ASN A 52 -6.12 -6.19 -11.44
N VAL A 53 -6.48 -5.86 -10.19
CA VAL A 53 -7.16 -4.61 -9.83
C VAL A 53 -6.19 -3.55 -9.30
N THR A 54 -4.92 -3.88 -9.08
CA THR A 54 -3.96 -2.96 -8.43
C THR A 54 -3.69 -1.73 -9.28
N ASP A 55 -3.44 -1.90 -10.59
CA ASP A 55 -3.15 -0.78 -11.49
C ASP A 55 -4.38 0.14 -11.64
N ALA A 56 -5.56 -0.45 -11.76
CA ALA A 56 -6.82 0.29 -11.79
C ALA A 56 -7.03 1.13 -10.53
N LEU A 57 -6.73 0.57 -9.35
CA LEU A 57 -6.84 1.26 -8.07
C LEU A 57 -5.85 2.43 -7.96
N ILE A 58 -4.60 2.23 -8.41
CA ILE A 58 -3.57 3.28 -8.42
C ILE A 58 -3.97 4.42 -9.35
N GLU A 59 -4.45 4.11 -10.56
CA GLU A 59 -4.89 5.11 -11.53
C GLU A 59 -6.12 5.86 -11.04
N PHE A 60 -7.11 5.16 -10.48
CA PHE A 60 -8.29 5.80 -9.91
C PHE A 60 -7.93 6.81 -8.80
N ASN A 61 -7.07 6.41 -7.85
CA ASN A 61 -6.63 7.29 -6.78
C ASN A 61 -5.86 8.51 -7.31
N SER A 62 -4.89 8.27 -8.19
CA SER A 62 -4.03 9.31 -8.75
C SER A 62 -4.82 10.32 -9.57
N SER A 63 -5.72 9.84 -10.44
CA SER A 63 -6.58 10.69 -11.28
C SER A 63 -7.58 11.49 -10.46
N THR A 64 -8.15 10.92 -9.39
CA THR A 64 -9.07 11.62 -8.49
C THR A 64 -8.37 12.75 -7.73
N TRP A 65 -7.18 12.49 -7.16
CA TRP A 65 -6.40 13.54 -6.50
C TRP A 65 -5.91 14.61 -7.46
N ARG A 66 -5.52 14.24 -8.69
CA ARG A 66 -5.15 15.19 -9.74
C ARG A 66 -6.32 16.13 -10.07
N LYS A 67 -7.53 15.59 -10.28
CA LYS A 67 -8.73 16.40 -10.53
C LYS A 67 -9.04 17.36 -9.39
N LYS A 68 -8.92 16.91 -8.12
CA LYS A 68 -9.09 17.80 -6.96
C LYS A 68 -8.09 18.94 -7.00
N LYS A 69 -6.81 18.64 -7.25
CA LYS A 69 -5.74 19.64 -7.32
C LYS A 69 -5.94 20.63 -8.47
N GLU A 70 -6.34 20.16 -9.64
CA GLU A 70 -6.64 20.99 -10.82
C GLU A 70 -7.82 21.94 -10.57
N ASN A 71 -8.80 21.52 -9.76
CA ASN A 71 -9.94 22.34 -9.36
C ASN A 71 -9.66 23.24 -8.14
N GLY A 72 -8.42 23.28 -7.63
CA GLY A 72 -8.06 24.04 -6.43
C GLY A 72 -8.69 23.51 -5.14
N LEU A 73 -9.18 22.27 -5.14
CA LEU A 73 -9.80 21.62 -4.00
C LEU A 73 -8.75 20.97 -3.11
N SER A 74 -9.03 20.93 -1.79
CA SER A 74 -8.23 20.12 -0.88
C SER A 74 -8.47 18.63 -1.14
N LEU A 75 -7.51 17.76 -0.79
CA LEU A 75 -7.68 16.31 -0.94
C LEU A 75 -8.88 15.76 -0.14
N LYS A 76 -9.26 16.43 0.94
CA LYS A 76 -10.42 16.08 1.78
C LYS A 76 -11.74 16.65 1.25
N SER A 77 -11.70 17.64 0.36
CA SER A 77 -12.92 18.25 -0.17
C SER A 77 -13.72 17.24 -1.00
N GLU A 78 -15.04 17.43 -1.03
CA GLU A 78 -15.95 16.68 -1.88
C GLU A 78 -15.62 16.91 -3.36
N ILE A 79 -15.87 15.91 -4.19
CA ILE A 79 -15.70 16.02 -5.65
C ILE A 79 -16.83 15.30 -6.37
N THR A 80 -17.42 15.99 -7.35
CA THR A 80 -18.56 15.48 -8.12
C THR A 80 -18.12 14.86 -9.45
N GLY A 81 -18.96 13.96 -9.98
CA GLY A 81 -18.79 13.43 -11.34
C GLY A 81 -17.66 12.40 -11.51
N ILE A 82 -17.20 11.81 -10.40
CA ILE A 82 -16.25 10.69 -10.41
C ILE A 82 -17.00 9.42 -10.08
N VAL A 83 -16.97 8.47 -11.02
CA VAL A 83 -17.62 7.16 -10.87
C VAL A 83 -16.54 6.10 -10.64
N VAL A 84 -16.76 5.23 -9.66
CA VAL A 84 -15.88 4.08 -9.41
C VAL A 84 -16.03 3.08 -10.56
N PRO A 85 -14.95 2.70 -11.25
CA PRO A 85 -14.98 1.70 -12.32
C PRO A 85 -15.55 0.35 -11.86
N PRO A 86 -16.22 -0.42 -12.75
CA PRO A 86 -16.82 -1.71 -12.40
C PRO A 86 -15.81 -2.73 -11.82
N GLU A 87 -14.58 -2.73 -12.31
CA GLU A 87 -13.49 -3.58 -11.82
C GLU A 87 -13.09 -3.29 -10.36
N LEU A 88 -13.41 -2.10 -9.85
CA LEU A 88 -13.15 -1.68 -8.46
C LEU A 88 -14.40 -1.74 -7.58
N VAL A 89 -15.47 -2.42 -8.02
CA VAL A 89 -16.75 -2.48 -7.29
C VAL A 89 -16.59 -2.95 -5.84
N ASN A 90 -15.67 -3.89 -5.59
CA ASN A 90 -15.39 -4.42 -4.25
C ASN A 90 -14.77 -3.37 -3.29
N PHE A 91 -14.24 -2.27 -3.83
CA PHE A 91 -13.65 -1.17 -3.07
C PHE A 91 -14.51 0.09 -3.08
N LYS A 92 -15.70 0.05 -3.71
CA LYS A 92 -16.53 1.24 -3.96
C LYS A 92 -16.78 2.05 -2.70
N ASP A 93 -17.25 1.42 -1.62
CA ASP A 93 -17.61 2.13 -0.39
C ASP A 93 -16.39 2.80 0.26
N ALA A 94 -15.24 2.12 0.24
CA ALA A 94 -13.99 2.66 0.75
C ALA A 94 -13.49 3.84 -0.11
N LEU A 95 -13.58 3.74 -1.44
CA LEU A 95 -13.16 4.78 -2.37
C LEU A 95 -14.08 6.01 -2.29
N VAL A 96 -15.39 5.81 -2.17
CA VAL A 96 -16.37 6.89 -1.97
C VAL A 96 -16.08 7.63 -0.67
N ALA A 97 -15.86 6.90 0.43
CA ALA A 97 -15.56 7.50 1.74
C ALA A 97 -14.21 8.23 1.75
N MET A 98 -13.16 7.62 1.18
CA MET A 98 -11.81 8.21 1.16
C MET A 98 -11.76 9.49 0.33
N HIS A 99 -12.46 9.52 -0.81
CA HIS A 99 -12.42 10.65 -1.73
C HIS A 99 -13.61 11.60 -1.60
N ASN A 100 -14.57 11.37 -0.70
CA ASN A 100 -15.79 12.16 -0.58
C ASN A 100 -16.46 12.38 -1.94
N LEU A 101 -16.74 11.27 -2.63
CA LEU A 101 -17.35 11.28 -3.95
C LEU A 101 -18.86 11.56 -3.81
N ILE A 102 -19.37 12.51 -4.59
CA ILE A 102 -20.78 12.93 -4.63
C ILE A 102 -21.35 12.78 -6.03
#